data_AF-A0A8S2VE16-F1
#
_entry.id   AF-A0A8S2VE16-F1
#
_cell.length_a   1.000
_cell.length_b   1.000
_cell.length_c   1.000
_cell.angle_alpha   90.00
_cell.angle_beta   90.00
_cell.angle_gamma   90.00
#
_symmetry.space_group_name_H-M   'P 1'
#
loop_
_entity.id
_entity.type
_entity.pdbx_description
1 polymer ?
#
loop_
_entity_poly.entity_id
_entity_poly.type
_entity_poly.pdbx_seq_one_letter_code
_entity_poly.pdbx_strand_id
1 'polypeptide(L)'
;CLLSRAVRSTLLYNFTLIDGNGGNPIPNSALIINDEGFIVNIMDMNLISNNQIEQSYPNVKSFNLKGKFVIPGLIDAHTHASSEW
;
A
#
# COMPACT_ATOMS: atom_id res chain seq x y z
N CYS A 1 -20.26 8.46 -25.14
CA CYS A 1 -19.98 8.96 -23.78
C CYS A 1 -19.56 7.75 -22.95
N LEU A 2 -18.25 7.46 -22.86
CA LEU A 2 -17.74 6.38 -22.02
C LEU A 2 -17.80 6.87 -20.57
N LEU A 3 -18.56 6.17 -19.73
CA LEU A 3 -18.55 6.38 -18.30
C LEU A 3 -17.13 6.04 -17.81
N SER A 4 -16.32 7.05 -17.49
CA SER A 4 -15.04 6.81 -16.83
C SER A 4 -15.35 6.24 -15.45
N ARG A 5 -14.76 5.08 -15.15
CA ARG A 5 -14.79 4.54 -13.78
C ARG A 5 -14.14 5.61 -12.90
N ALA A 6 -14.82 6.08 -11.86
CA ALA A 6 -14.20 6.98 -10.90
C ALA A 6 -12.94 6.31 -10.34
N VAL A 7 -11.77 6.89 -10.57
CA VAL A 7 -10.49 6.38 -10.08
C VAL A 7 -10.55 6.41 -8.55
N ARG A 8 -10.50 5.23 -7.92
CA ARG A 8 -10.52 5.10 -6.46
C ARG A 8 -9.19 4.52 -6.01
N SER A 9 -8.38 5.35 -5.37
CA SER A 9 -7.14 4.89 -4.75
C SER A 9 -7.40 4.35 -3.34
N THR A 10 -6.51 3.51 -2.84
CA THR A 10 -6.47 3.07 -1.44
C THR A 10 -5.22 3.65 -0.78
N LEU A 11 -5.40 4.33 0.36
CA LEU A 11 -4.33 4.77 1.23
C LEU A 11 -4.22 3.81 2.42
N LEU A 12 -3.05 3.22 2.62
CA LEU A 12 -2.69 2.60 3.89
C LEU A 12 -1.68 3.52 4.59
N TYR A 13 -1.83 3.79 5.89
CA TYR A 13 -0.98 4.78 6.57
C TYR A 13 -0.70 4.45 8.03
N ASN A 14 0.32 5.09 8.61
CA ASN A 14 0.83 4.92 9.99
C ASN A 14 1.36 3.51 10.31
N PHE A 15 1.78 2.74 9.31
CA PHE A 15 2.41 1.44 9.56
C PHE A 15 3.94 1.56 9.64
N THR A 16 4.58 0.50 10.14
CA THR A 16 6.02 0.30 9.98
C THR A 16 6.27 -0.55 8.73
N LEU A 17 7.03 -0.02 7.76
CA LEU A 17 7.38 -0.71 6.52
C LEU A 17 8.60 -1.59 6.73
N ILE A 18 8.51 -2.84 6.28
CA ILE A 18 9.66 -3.73 6.08
C ILE A 18 9.61 -4.11 4.60
N ASP A 19 10.44 -3.47 3.78
CA ASP A 19 10.32 -3.50 2.32
C ASP A 19 10.94 -4.73 1.63
N GLY A 20 11.65 -5.57 2.39
CA GLY A 20 12.34 -6.75 1.88
C GLY A 20 13.74 -6.48 1.32
N ASN A 21 14.23 -5.23 1.35
CA ASN A 21 15.59 -4.89 0.90
C ASN A 21 16.68 -5.20 1.95
N GLY A 22 16.32 -5.75 3.11
CA GLY A 22 17.24 -6.11 4.19
C GLY A 22 17.68 -4.95 5.10
N GLY A 23 17.14 -3.75 4.89
CA GLY A 23 17.38 -2.58 5.74
C GLY A 23 16.59 -2.57 7.05
N ASN A 24 16.76 -1.50 7.81
CA ASN A 24 15.99 -1.28 9.04
C ASN A 24 14.50 -1.00 8.72
N PRO A 25 13.55 -1.45 9.57
CA PRO A 25 12.15 -1.08 9.42
C PRO A 25 11.92 0.43 9.44
N ILE A 26 11.04 0.94 8.57
CA ILE A 26 10.76 2.36 8.40
C ILE A 26 9.41 2.69 9.06
N PRO A 27 9.38 3.40 10.21
CA PRO A 27 8.14 3.73 10.91
C PRO A 27 7.33 4.81 10.17
N ASN A 28 6.10 5.05 10.61
CA ASN A 28 5.21 6.13 10.13
C ASN A 28 5.08 6.21 8.60
N SER A 29 5.08 5.07 7.92
CA SER A 29 4.97 5.01 6.47
C SER A 29 3.52 5.08 6.00
N ALA A 30 3.34 5.50 4.76
CA ALA A 30 2.10 5.44 4.01
C ALA A 30 2.34 4.94 2.59
N LEU A 31 1.34 4.30 2.00
CA LEU A 31 1.37 3.84 0.61
C LEU A 31 0.03 4.11 -0.08
N ILE A 32 0.10 4.43 -1.37
CA ILE A 32 -1.07 4.59 -2.24
C ILE A 32 -1.09 3.46 -3.26
N ILE A 33 -2.22 2.77 -3.32
CA ILE A 33 -2.53 1.77 -4.35
C ILE A 33 -3.62 2.33 -5.27
N ASN A 34 -3.39 2.35 -6.57
CA ASN A 34 -4.41 2.77 -7.53
C ASN A 34 -5.47 1.66 -7.74
N ASP A 35 -6.51 1.95 -8.51
CA ASP A 35 -7.63 1.02 -8.74
C ASP A 35 -7.28 -0.16 -9.67
N GLU A 36 -6.10 -0.14 -10.27
CA GLU A 36 -5.49 -1.24 -11.03
C GLU A 36 -4.62 -2.16 -10.16
N GLY A 37 -4.41 -1.79 -8.88
CA GLY A 37 -3.63 -2.58 -7.93
C GLY A 37 -2.14 -2.24 -7.86
N PHE A 38 -1.68 -1.20 -8.55
CA PHE A 38 -0.29 -0.76 -8.49
C PHE A 38 -0.04 0.15 -7.30
N ILE A 39 1.09 -0.05 -6.62
CA ILE A 39 1.64 0.94 -5.69
C ILE A 39 2.18 2.11 -6.52
N VAL A 40 1.57 3.27 -6.39
CA VAL A 40 1.94 4.48 -7.15
C VAL A 40 2.73 5.48 -6.32
N ASN A 41 2.75 5.31 -4.99
CA ASN A 41 3.52 6.17 -4.10
C ASN A 41 3.76 5.49 -2.73
N ILE A 42 4.90 5.81 -2.12
CA ILE A 42 5.26 5.46 -0.74
C ILE A 42 5.81 6.73 -0.08
N MET A 43 5.32 7.07 1.11
CA MET A 43 5.55 8.37 1.74
C MET A 43 5.87 8.21 3.23
N ASP A 44 6.63 9.16 3.77
CA ASP A 44 6.80 9.36 5.21
C ASP A 44 5.70 10.30 5.74
N MET A 45 4.86 9.80 6.65
CA MET A 45 3.77 10.57 7.27
C MET A 45 4.27 11.69 8.20
N ASN A 46 5.56 11.72 8.54
CA ASN A 46 6.15 12.86 9.25
C ASN A 46 6.32 14.09 8.34
N LEU A 47 6.29 13.90 7.00
CA LEU A 47 6.52 14.96 6.01
C LEU A 47 5.24 15.41 5.29
N ILE A 48 4.15 14.64 5.39
CA ILE A 48 2.93 14.85 4.62
C ILE A 48 1.70 14.72 5.52
N SER A 49 0.77 15.66 5.39
CA SER A 49 -0.52 15.62 6.09
C SER A 49 -1.60 14.87 5.29
N ASN A 50 -2.60 14.32 5.99
CA ASN A 50 -3.75 13.64 5.36
C ASN A 50 -4.47 14.55 4.35
N ASN A 51 -4.60 15.85 4.63
CA ASN A 51 -5.27 16.80 3.74
C ASN A 51 -4.54 16.92 2.39
N GLN A 52 -3.20 16.90 2.40
CA GLN A 52 -2.41 16.93 1.17
C GLN A 52 -2.62 15.66 0.35
N ILE A 53 -2.72 14.50 1.01
CA ILE A 53 -2.99 13.23 0.34
C ILE A 53 -4.39 13.23 -0.29
N GLU A 54 -5.43 13.69 0.42
CA GLU A 54 -6.79 13.76 -0.11
C GLU A 54 -6.93 14.73 -1.30
N GLN A 55 -6.15 15.82 -1.31
CA GLN A 55 -6.08 16.75 -2.45
C GLN A 55 -5.43 16.10 -3.69
N SER A 56 -4.37 15.31 -3.50
CA SER A 56 -3.69 14.61 -4.60
C SER A 56 -4.45 13.37 -5.07
N TYR A 57 -5.21 12.72 -4.18
CA TYR A 57 -5.95 11.49 -4.43
C TYR A 57 -7.42 11.65 -4.00
N PRO A 58 -8.25 12.32 -4.82
CA PRO A 58 -9.66 12.54 -4.49
C PRO A 58 -10.41 11.20 -4.36
N ASN A 59 -11.29 11.10 -3.37
CA ASN A 59 -12.05 9.87 -3.05
C ASN A 59 -11.18 8.66 -2.66
N VAL A 60 -9.97 8.90 -2.12
CA VAL A 60 -9.12 7.83 -1.59
C VAL A 60 -9.80 7.10 -0.43
N LYS A 61 -9.75 5.77 -0.45
CA LYS A 61 -10.21 4.94 0.67
C LYS A 61 -9.04 4.73 1.63
N SER A 62 -9.16 5.26 2.85
CA SER A 62 -8.05 5.30 3.80
C SER A 62 -8.18 4.25 4.90
N PHE A 63 -7.05 3.61 5.23
CA PHE A 63 -6.94 2.63 6.31
C PHE A 63 -5.77 2.97 7.23
N ASN A 64 -6.08 3.24 8.51
CA ASN A 64 -5.07 3.49 9.54
C ASN A 64 -4.52 2.16 10.07
N LEU A 65 -3.23 1.93 9.88
CA LEU A 65 -2.51 0.74 10.28
C LEU A 65 -1.55 1.01 11.44
N LYS A 66 -1.85 1.99 12.30
CA LYS A 66 -1.04 2.34 13.47
C LYS A 66 -0.71 1.11 14.32
N GLY A 67 0.57 0.94 14.61
CA GLY A 67 1.09 -0.18 15.40
C GLY A 67 1.12 -1.52 14.64
N LYS A 68 0.86 -1.51 13.33
CA LYS A 68 1.01 -2.67 12.46
C LYS A 68 2.25 -2.55 11.58
N PHE A 69 2.62 -3.67 10.99
CA PHE A 69 3.69 -3.80 10.02
C PHE A 69 3.10 -4.10 8.65
N VAL A 70 3.73 -3.56 7.61
CA VAL A 70 3.45 -3.92 6.21
C VAL A 70 4.74 -4.46 5.61
N ILE A 71 4.62 -5.63 4.98
CA ILE A 71 5.69 -6.34 4.29
C ILE A 71 5.27 -6.62 2.84
N PRO A 72 6.20 -6.87 1.92
CA PRO A 72 5.88 -7.51 0.65
C PRO A 72 5.07 -8.79 0.86
N GLY A 73 4.15 -9.06 -0.06
CA GLY A 73 3.51 -10.37 -0.12
C GLY A 73 4.58 -11.45 -0.23
N LEU A 74 4.49 -12.48 0.60
CA LEU A 74 5.44 -13.58 0.57
C LEU A 74 5.35 -14.30 -0.78
N ILE A 75 6.51 -14.65 -1.33
CA ILE A 75 6.63 -15.42 -2.57
C ILE A 75 6.99 -16.84 -2.18
N ASP A 76 6.14 -17.78 -2.57
CA ASP A 76 6.42 -19.21 -2.48
C ASP A 76 6.97 -19.69 -3.83
N ALA A 77 8.26 -20.00 -3.87
CA ALA A 77 8.94 -20.46 -5.07
C ALA A 77 8.85 -21.99 -5.27
N HIS A 78 8.37 -22.73 -4.25
CA HIS A 78 8.35 -24.18 -4.29
C HIS A 78 7.19 -24.71 -3.46
N THR A 79 6.11 -25.05 -4.16
CA THR A 79 4.97 -25.73 -3.58
C THR A 79 4.50 -26.85 -4.49
N HIS A 80 3.89 -27.87 -3.89
CA HIS A 80 3.16 -28.91 -4.61
C HIS A 80 1.67 -28.66 -4.35
N ALA A 81 1.03 -27.91 -5.26
CA ALA A 81 -0.37 -27.50 -5.10
C ALA A 81 -1.37 -28.65 -5.32
N SER A 82 -0.94 -29.76 -5.93
CA SER A 82 -1.67 -31.01 -6.04
C SER A 82 -0.75 -32.19 -5.73
N SER A 83 -1.32 -33.24 -5.14
CA SER A 83 -0.62 -34.48 -4.78
C SER A 83 -1.02 -35.63 -5.70
N GLU A 84 -1.15 -35.39 -6.99
CA GLU A 84 -1.30 -36.47 -7.97
C GLU A 84 0.09 -36.76 -8.56
N TRP A 85 0.64 -37.88 -8.10
CA TRP A 85 1.85 -38.51 -8.65
C TRP A 85 1.45 -39.58 -9.66
#